data_AF-A0A5C8G669-F1
#
_entry.id   AF-A0A5C8G669-F1
#
_cell.length_a   1.000
_cell.length_b   1.000
_cell.length_c   1.000
_cell.angle_alpha   90.00
_cell.angle_beta   90.00
_cell.angle_gamma   90.00
#
_symmetry.space_group_name_H-M   'P 1'
#
loop_
_entity.id
_entity.type
_entity.pdbx_description
1 polymer ?
#
loop_
_entity_poly.entity_id
_entity_poly.type
_entity_poly.pdbx_seq_one_letter_code
_entity_poly.pdbx_strand_id
1 'polypeptide(L)'
;MLKKALLMFLSLILLSFIASCKDNKNVQDDYINQIEREYQQSTNQDVILESNNFNSSPFYDDFSVNDYNQNNAPKKPTPTVRTSAPIRRGQRKATIYNFYSPWASTHKTDPLIIKEIRVMIANKEYTRARNYINNLDLNNLPVGVDLGQIYQFKGIVHYFLSKSNRANISIANESFKNVMNNTTIEKFKPLSLLWNGMLYQTYSTDMNELQSAVDLFDRVINEYPSTRFANDATFYKAVTLKKMGMAESEYNDLFLSVKRGGFADTLIFSQVVNDYVPANTLVDRELLR
;
A
#
# COMPACT_ATOMS: atom_id res chain seq x y z
N MET A 1 35.26 12.59 -49.12
CA MET A 1 33.79 12.44 -49.13
C MET A 1 33.26 11.55 -47.98
N LEU A 2 34.02 10.56 -47.52
CA LEU A 2 33.64 9.63 -46.44
C LEU A 2 33.28 10.29 -45.10
N LYS A 3 33.99 11.36 -44.69
CA LYS A 3 33.72 12.07 -43.41
C LYS A 3 32.37 12.82 -43.39
N LYS A 4 31.90 13.31 -44.54
CA LYS A 4 30.59 13.99 -44.62
C LYS A 4 29.42 12.98 -44.62
N ALA A 5 29.63 11.80 -45.19
CA ALA A 5 28.65 10.71 -45.15
C ALA A 5 28.49 10.13 -43.74
N LEU A 6 29.59 9.98 -43.00
CA LEU A 6 29.56 9.48 -41.61
C LEU A 6 28.82 10.44 -40.66
N LEU A 7 29.03 11.76 -40.83
CA LEU A 7 28.36 12.79 -40.03
C LEU A 7 26.84 12.85 -40.31
N MET A 8 26.42 12.65 -41.56
CA MET A 8 24.99 12.54 -41.90
C MET A 8 24.37 11.25 -41.34
N PHE A 9 25.11 10.14 -41.35
CA PHE A 9 24.61 8.88 -40.77
C PHE A 9 24.45 8.98 -39.25
N LEU A 10 25.42 9.57 -38.54
CA LEU A 10 25.31 9.82 -37.11
C LEU A 10 24.17 10.80 -36.77
N SER A 11 23.95 11.84 -37.57
CA SER A 11 22.83 12.77 -37.33
C SER A 11 21.48 12.09 -37.54
N LEU A 12 21.34 11.20 -38.54
CA LEU A 12 20.12 10.44 -38.76
C LEU A 12 19.83 9.44 -37.64
N ILE A 13 20.87 8.78 -37.09
CA ILE A 13 20.70 7.87 -35.94
C ILE A 13 20.29 8.66 -34.69
N LEU A 14 20.91 9.82 -34.42
CA LEU A 14 20.50 10.71 -33.31
C LEU A 14 19.06 11.25 -33.48
N LEU A 15 18.65 11.58 -34.71
CA LEU A 15 17.26 12.01 -35.00
C LEU A 15 16.25 10.87 -34.82
N SER A 16 16.61 9.62 -35.12
CA SER A 16 15.74 8.46 -34.86
C SER A 16 15.59 8.13 -33.37
N PHE A 17 16.64 8.36 -32.56
CA PHE A 17 16.55 8.25 -31.10
C PHE A 17 15.69 9.36 -30.47
N ILE A 18 15.75 10.60 -30.99
CA ILE A 18 14.91 11.70 -30.53
C ILE A 18 13.43 11.50 -30.93
N ALA A 19 13.16 10.88 -32.08
CA ALA A 19 11.80 10.53 -32.50
C ALA A 19 11.21 9.40 -31.63
N SER A 20 12.02 8.42 -31.20
CA SER A 20 11.57 7.34 -30.32
C SER A 20 11.29 7.76 -28.86
N CYS A 21 11.74 8.95 -28.44
CA CYS A 21 11.42 9.52 -27.13
C CYS A 21 10.13 10.34 -27.10
N LYS A 22 9.43 10.49 -28.25
CA LYS A 22 8.31 11.44 -28.36
C LYS A 22 6.94 10.86 -28.01
N ASP A 23 6.80 9.53 -27.93
CA ASP A 23 5.51 8.88 -27.64
C ASP A 23 5.35 8.39 -26.18
N ASN A 24 6.41 8.44 -25.35
CA ASN A 24 6.34 7.96 -23.97
C ASN A 24 5.77 8.99 -22.98
N LYS A 25 5.78 10.28 -23.34
CA LYS A 25 5.18 11.34 -22.51
C LYS A 25 3.66 11.25 -22.48
N ASN A 26 3.02 10.92 -23.61
CA ASN A 26 1.56 10.83 -23.65
C ASN A 26 1.02 9.67 -22.80
N VAL A 27 1.69 8.50 -22.76
CA VAL A 27 1.27 7.38 -21.91
C VAL A 27 1.51 7.67 -20.43
N GLN A 28 2.64 8.30 -20.10
CA GLN A 28 2.98 8.67 -18.74
C GLN A 28 2.09 9.80 -18.22
N ASP A 29 1.84 10.83 -19.02
CA ASP A 29 0.95 11.94 -18.70
C ASP A 29 -0.52 11.48 -18.66
N ASP A 30 -0.96 10.57 -19.55
CA ASP A 30 -2.32 10.01 -19.48
C ASP A 30 -2.50 9.12 -18.25
N TYR A 31 -1.48 8.34 -17.87
CA TYR A 31 -1.50 7.52 -16.65
C TYR A 31 -1.47 8.38 -15.39
N ILE A 32 -0.62 9.42 -15.34
CA ILE A 32 -0.54 10.39 -14.24
C ILE A 32 -1.84 11.17 -14.12
N ASN A 33 -2.38 11.69 -15.23
CA ASN A 33 -3.66 12.40 -15.24
C ASN A 33 -4.83 11.48 -14.89
N GLN A 34 -4.79 10.21 -15.27
CA GLN A 34 -5.78 9.23 -14.86
C GLN A 34 -5.70 8.99 -13.34
N ILE A 35 -4.51 8.76 -12.79
CA ILE A 35 -4.33 8.56 -11.33
C ILE A 35 -4.68 9.82 -10.54
N GLU A 36 -4.29 11.00 -11.01
CA GLU A 36 -4.59 12.27 -10.34
C GLU A 36 -6.09 12.56 -10.37
N ARG A 37 -6.78 12.25 -11.49
CA ARG A 37 -8.26 12.29 -11.54
C ARG A 37 -8.89 11.23 -10.65
N GLU A 38 -8.38 10.01 -10.63
CA GLU A 38 -8.86 8.93 -9.76
C GLU A 38 -8.70 9.29 -8.28
N TYR A 39 -7.57 9.92 -7.90
CA TYR A 39 -7.31 10.41 -6.56
C TYR A 39 -8.21 11.60 -6.19
N GLN A 40 -8.33 12.61 -7.07
CA GLN A 40 -9.17 13.81 -6.83
C GLN A 40 -10.68 13.50 -6.86
N GLN A 41 -11.11 12.48 -7.62
CA GLN A 41 -12.48 11.97 -7.56
C GLN A 41 -12.73 11.19 -6.28
N SER A 42 -11.74 10.42 -5.83
CA SER A 42 -11.81 9.66 -4.58
C SER A 42 -11.88 10.59 -3.36
N THR A 43 -11.09 11.67 -3.31
CA THR A 43 -11.11 12.63 -2.18
C THR A 43 -12.40 13.46 -2.08
N ASN A 44 -13.16 13.60 -3.17
CA ASN A 44 -14.34 14.48 -3.20
C ASN A 44 -15.68 13.76 -3.08
N GLN A 45 -15.77 12.44 -3.29
CA GLN A 45 -16.94 11.61 -2.98
C GLN A 45 -16.50 10.17 -2.68
N ASP A 46 -16.70 9.72 -1.44
CA ASP A 46 -16.55 8.33 -0.96
C ASP A 46 -15.15 7.75 -0.66
N VAL A 47 -14.10 8.57 -0.50
CA VAL A 47 -12.92 8.16 0.28
C VAL A 47 -13.13 8.38 1.77
N ILE A 48 -12.76 7.36 2.55
CA ILE A 48 -12.50 7.50 3.98
C ILE A 48 -11.32 8.46 4.12
N LEU A 49 -11.62 9.75 4.22
CA LEU A 49 -10.71 10.72 4.79
C LEU A 49 -10.57 10.35 6.28
N GLU A 50 -9.47 9.69 6.66
CA GLU A 50 -8.98 9.84 8.02
C GLU A 50 -8.45 11.27 8.18
N SER A 51 -9.35 12.24 8.36
CA SER A 51 -8.99 13.46 9.07
C SER A 51 -9.02 13.15 10.57
N ASN A 52 -8.02 12.42 11.06
CA ASN A 52 -7.69 12.54 12.46
C ASN A 52 -7.07 13.92 12.63
N ASN A 53 -7.82 14.83 13.24
CA ASN A 53 -7.23 16.03 13.81
C ASN A 53 -6.00 15.60 14.62
N PHE A 54 -4.83 16.00 14.16
CA PHE A 54 -3.57 15.82 14.85
C PHE A 54 -3.71 16.42 16.25
N ASN A 55 -3.78 15.55 17.26
CA ASN A 55 -3.15 15.81 18.55
C ASN A 55 -2.24 14.62 18.82
N SER A 56 -0.96 14.82 18.56
CA SER A 56 0.12 13.93 18.92
C SER A 56 0.15 13.74 20.43
N SER A 57 -0.11 12.52 20.89
CA SER A 57 0.44 12.00 22.15
C SER A 57 0.59 10.47 22.03
N PRO A 58 1.71 9.89 22.50
CA PRO A 58 2.06 8.50 22.22
C PRO A 58 1.18 7.56 23.04
N PHE A 59 0.46 6.66 22.37
CA PHE A 59 -0.34 5.62 23.01
C PHE A 59 0.58 4.58 23.67
N TYR A 60 0.54 4.52 25.00
CA TYR A 60 0.76 3.29 25.75
C TYR A 60 -0.58 2.59 25.97
N ASP A 61 -0.52 1.26 26.01
CA ASP A 61 -1.57 0.32 26.39
C ASP A 61 -2.28 0.74 27.68
N ASP A 62 -3.59 0.46 27.78
CA ASP A 62 -4.11 -0.06 29.04
C ASP A 62 -5.35 -0.96 28.85
N PHE A 63 -5.26 -2.12 29.50
CA PHE A 63 -6.29 -3.12 29.76
C PHE A 63 -6.81 -2.88 31.18
N SER A 64 -8.09 -2.57 31.37
CA SER A 64 -8.78 -2.66 32.68
C SER A 64 -10.26 -2.34 32.45
N VAL A 65 -11.20 -3.29 32.45
CA VAL A 65 -11.85 -4.00 33.59
C VAL A 65 -12.53 -3.07 34.60
N ASN A 66 -13.86 -3.01 34.47
CA ASN A 66 -14.92 -2.69 35.44
C ASN A 66 -14.59 -1.91 36.72
N ASP A 67 -15.40 -0.88 36.99
CA ASP A 67 -15.90 -0.70 38.36
C ASP A 67 -17.33 -0.10 38.41
N TYR A 68 -18.10 -0.64 39.36
CA TYR A 68 -19.49 -0.31 39.66
C TYR A 68 -19.59 0.81 40.72
N ASN A 69 -20.77 1.43 40.78
CA ASN A 69 -21.43 2.11 41.91
C ASN A 69 -21.43 3.66 42.09
N GLN A 70 -22.67 4.19 41.93
CA GLN A 70 -23.48 5.04 42.83
C GLN A 70 -22.99 6.43 43.33
N ASN A 71 -23.75 7.50 43.02
CA ASN A 71 -24.74 8.09 43.96
C ASN A 71 -25.50 9.33 43.43
N ASN A 72 -26.73 9.49 43.94
CA ASN A 72 -27.77 10.46 43.56
C ASN A 72 -27.61 11.87 44.20
N ALA A 73 -27.99 12.93 43.46
CA ALA A 73 -28.69 14.12 44.00
C ALA A 73 -29.33 14.98 42.86
N PRO A 74 -30.54 15.54 43.03
CA PRO A 74 -31.27 16.24 41.96
C PRO A 74 -30.98 17.75 41.93
N LYS A 75 -30.68 18.31 40.75
CA LYS A 75 -30.58 19.78 40.54
C LYS A 75 -31.39 20.25 39.32
N LYS A 76 -32.11 21.35 39.56
CA LYS A 76 -33.09 22.13 38.77
C LYS A 76 -33.01 22.09 37.22
N PRO A 77 -34.16 22.21 36.52
CA PRO A 77 -34.22 22.25 35.06
C PRO A 77 -33.59 23.55 34.56
N THR A 78 -32.48 23.40 33.83
CA THR A 78 -31.80 24.48 33.11
C THR A 78 -32.32 24.44 31.66
N PRO A 79 -32.59 25.60 31.01
CA PRO A 79 -33.28 25.64 29.72
C PRO A 79 -32.51 24.86 28.65
N THR A 80 -33.20 23.89 28.03
CA THR A 80 -32.66 23.01 27.01
C THR A 80 -32.41 23.80 25.72
N VAL A 81 -31.22 24.38 25.59
CA VAL A 81 -30.67 24.66 24.26
C VAL A 81 -30.55 23.29 23.59
N ARG A 82 -31.42 23.01 22.61
CA ARG A 82 -31.21 21.89 21.69
C ARG A 82 -29.97 22.19 20.86
N THR A 83 -28.80 21.96 21.44
CA THR A 83 -27.64 21.60 20.64
C THR A 83 -27.96 20.22 20.09
N SER A 84 -28.40 20.16 18.83
CA SER A 84 -28.30 18.92 18.08
C SER A 84 -26.81 18.57 18.06
N ALA A 85 -26.39 17.75 19.02
CA ALA A 85 -25.09 17.10 18.97
C ALA A 85 -24.96 16.51 17.56
N PRO A 86 -23.88 16.77 16.81
CA PRO A 86 -23.71 16.19 15.50
C PRO A 86 -23.84 14.68 15.69
N ILE A 87 -24.84 14.08 15.02
CA ILE A 87 -24.99 12.63 14.97
C ILE A 87 -23.63 12.12 14.51
N ARG A 88 -22.87 11.47 15.40
CA ARG A 88 -21.66 10.74 15.03
C ARG A 88 -22.13 9.65 14.07
N ARG A 89 -22.15 9.96 12.78
CA ARG A 89 -22.35 8.97 11.74
C ARG A 89 -21.18 8.01 11.92
N GLY A 90 -21.49 6.80 12.39
CA GLY A 90 -20.49 5.73 12.48
C GLY A 90 -19.79 5.57 11.13
N GLN A 91 -18.54 5.07 11.17
CA GLN A 91 -17.74 4.84 9.97
C GLN A 91 -18.58 4.08 8.92
N ARG A 92 -18.72 4.66 7.73
CA ARG A 92 -19.42 3.99 6.62
C ARG A 92 -18.55 2.84 6.15
N LYS A 93 -19.07 1.61 6.24
CA LYS A 93 -18.39 0.43 5.71
C LYS A 93 -18.31 0.49 4.19
N ALA A 94 -17.20 0.02 3.64
CA ALA A 94 -17.08 -0.33 2.24
C ALA A 94 -18.08 -1.46 1.90
N THR A 95 -18.63 -1.39 0.70
CA THR A 95 -19.56 -2.34 0.09
C THR A 95 -19.09 -2.60 -1.34
N ILE A 96 -19.57 -3.68 -1.95
CA ILE A 96 -19.23 -3.99 -3.34
C ILE A 96 -19.67 -2.92 -4.35
N TYR A 97 -20.58 -2.02 -3.96
CA TYR A 97 -21.15 -0.98 -4.82
C TYR A 97 -20.47 0.38 -4.66
N ASN A 98 -19.86 0.67 -3.50
CA ASN A 98 -19.21 1.95 -3.20
C ASN A 98 -17.69 1.83 -2.98
N PHE A 99 -17.14 0.61 -2.94
CA PHE A 99 -15.71 0.43 -2.74
C PHE A 99 -14.95 0.70 -4.05
N TYR A 100 -14.33 1.88 -4.10
CA TYR A 100 -13.30 2.19 -5.09
C TYR A 100 -11.97 1.61 -4.62
N SER A 101 -11.33 0.80 -5.47
CA SER A 101 -10.00 0.27 -5.18
C SER A 101 -8.99 1.00 -6.07
N PRO A 102 -8.13 1.90 -5.57
CA PRO A 102 -7.16 2.62 -6.41
C PRO A 102 -6.17 1.69 -7.14
N TRP A 103 -6.28 0.38 -6.91
CA TRP A 103 -5.47 -0.71 -7.44
C TRP A 103 -6.00 -1.34 -8.74
N ALA A 104 -7.16 -0.95 -9.28
CA ALA A 104 -7.71 -1.62 -10.47
C ALA A 104 -8.77 -0.82 -11.21
N SER A 105 -8.45 -0.10 -12.29
CA SER A 105 -9.43 0.49 -13.23
C SER A 105 -10.57 -0.45 -13.69
N THR A 106 -10.44 -1.76 -13.45
CA THR A 106 -11.41 -2.83 -13.68
C THR A 106 -12.43 -3.07 -12.55
N HIS A 107 -12.51 -2.28 -11.47
CA HIS A 107 -13.43 -2.60 -10.35
C HIS A 107 -14.90 -2.78 -10.77
N LYS A 108 -15.33 -2.27 -11.94
CA LYS A 108 -16.68 -2.55 -12.48
C LYS A 108 -16.81 -3.99 -13.02
N THR A 109 -15.76 -4.53 -13.62
CA THR A 109 -15.74 -5.85 -14.28
C THR A 109 -15.05 -6.96 -13.47
N ASP A 110 -14.43 -6.64 -12.33
CA ASP A 110 -13.83 -7.65 -11.45
C ASP A 110 -14.87 -8.74 -11.07
N PRO A 111 -14.49 -10.02 -11.05
CA PRO A 111 -15.35 -11.10 -10.56
C PRO A 111 -15.85 -10.81 -9.14
N LEU A 112 -17.05 -11.28 -8.81
CA LEU A 112 -17.69 -11.02 -7.50
C LEU A 112 -16.78 -11.43 -6.33
N ILE A 113 -16.13 -12.60 -6.43
CA ILE A 113 -15.17 -13.13 -5.45
C ILE A 113 -14.07 -12.09 -5.13
N ILE A 114 -13.51 -11.47 -6.16
CA ILE A 114 -12.45 -10.46 -6.00
C ILE A 114 -12.98 -9.22 -5.28
N LYS A 115 -14.17 -8.74 -5.65
CA LYS A 115 -14.82 -7.59 -5.02
C LYS A 115 -15.10 -7.84 -3.54
N GLU A 116 -15.65 -9.01 -3.22
CA GLU A 116 -15.99 -9.39 -1.84
C GLU A 116 -14.75 -9.44 -0.95
N ILE A 117 -13.66 -10.09 -1.40
CA ILE A 117 -12.41 -10.15 -0.65
C ILE A 117 -11.83 -8.75 -0.41
N ARG A 118 -11.78 -7.90 -1.45
CA ARG A 118 -11.27 -6.52 -1.31
C ARG A 118 -12.07 -5.72 -0.29
N VAL A 119 -13.40 -5.81 -0.31
CA VAL A 119 -14.27 -5.10 0.65
C VAL A 119 -14.01 -5.60 2.07
N MET A 120 -13.82 -6.91 2.28
CA MET A 120 -13.48 -7.43 3.60
C MET A 120 -12.13 -6.89 4.08
N ILE A 121 -11.11 -6.85 3.21
CA ILE A 121 -9.78 -6.28 3.53
C ILE A 121 -9.90 -4.78 3.84
N ALA A 122 -10.63 -4.02 3.02
CA ALA A 122 -10.83 -2.57 3.22
C ALA A 122 -11.53 -2.24 4.53
N ASN A 123 -12.51 -3.07 4.92
CA ASN A 123 -13.19 -2.97 6.21
C ASN A 123 -12.38 -3.54 7.39
N LYS A 124 -11.13 -3.98 7.17
CA LYS A 124 -10.26 -4.62 8.17
C LYS A 124 -10.86 -5.91 8.76
N GLU A 125 -11.79 -6.56 8.04
CA GLU A 125 -12.46 -7.81 8.43
C GLU A 125 -11.57 -9.03 8.08
N TYR A 126 -10.31 -9.02 8.51
CA TYR A 126 -9.29 -10.00 8.08
C TYR A 126 -9.63 -11.46 8.43
N THR A 127 -10.25 -11.72 9.58
CA THR A 127 -10.72 -13.06 9.94
C THR A 127 -11.80 -13.57 8.99
N ARG A 128 -12.73 -12.69 8.57
CA ARG A 128 -13.78 -13.01 7.61
C ARG A 128 -13.18 -13.26 6.23
N ALA A 129 -12.27 -12.40 5.78
CA ALA A 129 -11.55 -12.56 4.54
C ALA A 129 -10.76 -13.89 4.50
N ARG A 130 -10.05 -14.23 5.58
CA ARG A 130 -9.33 -15.50 5.72
C ARG A 130 -10.27 -16.69 5.56
N ASN A 131 -11.37 -16.72 6.31
CA ASN A 131 -12.32 -17.83 6.27
C ASN A 131 -12.96 -17.97 4.88
N TYR A 132 -13.28 -16.83 4.24
CA TYR A 132 -13.80 -16.82 2.87
C TYR A 132 -12.77 -17.42 1.89
N ILE A 133 -11.52 -16.94 1.92
CA ILE A 133 -10.44 -17.43 1.03
C ILE A 133 -10.16 -18.92 1.26
N ASN A 134 -10.13 -19.39 2.51
CA ASN A 134 -9.85 -20.79 2.83
C ASN A 134 -10.95 -21.76 2.36
N ASN A 135 -12.16 -21.26 2.10
CA ASN A 135 -13.27 -22.06 1.59
C ASN A 135 -13.32 -22.11 0.04
N LEU A 136 -12.42 -21.39 -0.65
CA LEU A 136 -12.34 -21.45 -2.11
C LEU A 136 -11.65 -22.74 -2.58
N ASP A 137 -12.20 -23.36 -3.61
CA ASP A 137 -11.50 -24.40 -4.37
C ASP A 137 -10.50 -23.74 -5.34
N LEU A 138 -9.24 -23.62 -4.91
CA LEU A 138 -8.19 -22.96 -5.69
C LEU A 138 -7.84 -23.69 -7.00
N ASN A 139 -8.25 -24.96 -7.15
CA ASN A 139 -8.03 -25.72 -8.39
C ASN A 139 -9.16 -25.51 -9.41
N ASN A 140 -10.26 -24.88 -9.00
CA ASN A 140 -11.45 -24.70 -9.82
C ASN A 140 -12.05 -23.30 -9.62
N LEU A 141 -11.21 -22.28 -9.83
CA LEU A 141 -11.63 -20.89 -9.72
C LEU A 141 -12.53 -20.49 -10.91
N PRO A 142 -13.53 -19.61 -10.69
CA PRO A 142 -14.34 -19.09 -11.79
C PRO A 142 -13.52 -18.36 -12.85
N VAL A 143 -14.04 -18.34 -14.08
CA VAL A 143 -13.42 -17.63 -15.21
C VAL A 143 -13.16 -16.17 -14.85
N GLY A 144 -11.95 -15.69 -15.18
CA GLY A 144 -11.51 -14.32 -14.90
C GLY A 144 -10.98 -14.08 -13.49
N VAL A 145 -11.01 -15.08 -12.61
CA VAL A 145 -10.34 -15.01 -11.30
C VAL A 145 -8.89 -15.49 -11.47
N ASP A 146 -7.94 -14.60 -11.24
CA ASP A 146 -6.52 -14.91 -11.25
C ASP A 146 -6.10 -15.59 -9.94
N LEU A 147 -5.45 -16.75 -10.01
CA LEU A 147 -5.03 -17.50 -8.82
C LEU A 147 -3.98 -16.73 -8.01
N GLY A 148 -3.02 -16.09 -8.69
CA GLY A 148 -2.02 -15.25 -8.04
C GLY A 148 -2.63 -14.05 -7.31
N GLN A 149 -3.73 -13.47 -7.81
CA GLN A 149 -4.48 -12.43 -7.10
C GLN A 149 -5.11 -12.95 -5.80
N ILE A 150 -5.64 -14.17 -5.79
CA ILE A 150 -6.15 -14.80 -4.55
C ILE A 150 -5.01 -15.01 -3.56
N TYR A 151 -3.84 -15.48 -4.03
CA TYR A 151 -2.65 -15.58 -3.18
C TYR A 151 -2.18 -14.23 -2.63
N GLN A 152 -2.24 -13.16 -3.44
CA GLN A 152 -1.92 -11.81 -2.98
C GLN A 152 -2.84 -11.39 -1.83
N PHE A 153 -4.15 -11.59 -1.97
CA PHE A 153 -5.09 -11.29 -0.89
C PHE A 153 -4.88 -12.16 0.34
N LYS A 154 -4.62 -13.45 0.15
CA LYS A 154 -4.31 -14.37 1.25
C LYS A 154 -3.08 -13.89 2.03
N GLY A 155 -2.04 -13.46 1.31
CA GLY A 155 -0.83 -12.88 1.89
C GLY A 155 -1.11 -11.63 2.71
N ILE A 156 -1.83 -10.65 2.15
CA ILE A 156 -2.20 -9.41 2.85
C ILE A 156 -3.04 -9.69 4.11
N VAL A 157 -4.01 -10.61 4.01
CA VAL A 157 -4.85 -10.98 5.16
C VAL A 157 -4.01 -11.58 6.29
N HIS A 158 -3.12 -12.52 5.97
CA HIS A 158 -2.26 -13.16 6.98
C HIS A 158 -1.17 -12.23 7.49
N TYR A 159 -0.69 -11.29 6.68
CA TYR A 159 0.16 -10.20 7.13
C TYR A 159 -0.51 -9.44 8.28
N PHE A 160 -1.73 -8.95 8.10
CA PHE A 160 -2.40 -8.18 9.17
C PHE A 160 -2.76 -9.03 10.39
N LEU A 161 -3.12 -10.31 10.20
CA LEU A 161 -3.36 -11.24 11.30
C LEU A 161 -2.08 -11.62 12.05
N SER A 162 -0.90 -11.40 11.48
CA SER A 162 0.39 -11.67 12.15
C SER A 162 0.62 -10.78 13.37
N LYS A 163 -0.07 -9.63 13.45
CA LYS A 163 -0.04 -8.76 14.64
C LYS A 163 -0.52 -9.48 15.90
N SER A 164 -1.55 -10.32 15.79
CA SER A 164 -2.11 -11.04 16.94
C SER A 164 -1.62 -12.49 17.06
N ASN A 165 -1.17 -13.10 15.95
CA ASN A 165 -0.63 -14.46 15.97
C ASN A 165 0.48 -14.63 14.93
N ARG A 166 1.71 -14.78 15.41
CA ARG A 166 2.92 -14.94 14.58
C ARG A 166 2.91 -16.17 13.67
N ALA A 167 2.08 -17.19 13.93
CA ALA A 167 1.93 -18.34 13.04
C ALA A 167 1.42 -17.94 11.64
N ASN A 168 0.79 -16.76 11.50
CA ASN A 168 0.36 -16.25 10.20
C ASN A 168 1.51 -15.76 9.32
N ILE A 169 2.71 -15.51 9.86
CA ILE A 169 3.87 -14.99 9.10
C ILE A 169 4.27 -15.98 8.01
N SER A 170 4.40 -17.27 8.35
CA SER A 170 4.77 -18.30 7.37
C SER A 170 3.73 -18.43 6.25
N ILE A 171 2.44 -18.34 6.61
CA ILE A 171 1.33 -18.39 5.64
C ILE A 171 1.37 -17.17 4.72
N ALA A 172 1.63 -15.97 5.26
CA ALA A 172 1.75 -14.76 4.47
C ALA A 172 2.91 -14.85 3.48
N ASN A 173 4.10 -15.25 3.94
CA ASN A 173 5.30 -15.43 3.12
C ASN A 173 5.04 -16.40 1.96
N GLU A 174 4.55 -17.61 2.26
CA GLU A 174 4.26 -18.61 1.22
C GLU A 174 3.17 -18.13 0.25
N SER A 175 2.18 -17.38 0.73
CA SER A 175 1.16 -16.79 -0.14
C SER A 175 1.79 -15.78 -1.10
N PHE A 176 2.65 -14.87 -0.64
CA PHE A 176 3.33 -13.91 -1.52
C PHE A 176 4.26 -14.58 -2.53
N LYS A 177 5.01 -15.61 -2.13
CA LYS A 177 5.85 -16.39 -3.05
C LYS A 177 5.04 -17.07 -4.15
N ASN A 178 3.86 -17.60 -3.81
CA ASN A 178 3.00 -18.25 -4.79
C ASN A 178 2.45 -17.27 -5.84
N VAL A 179 2.36 -15.97 -5.57
CA VAL A 179 1.88 -14.98 -6.55
C VAL A 179 2.72 -15.01 -7.83
N MET A 180 4.05 -15.05 -7.70
CA MET A 180 4.98 -14.94 -8.82
C MET A 180 4.77 -16.01 -9.91
N ASN A 181 4.41 -17.23 -9.51
CA ASN A 181 4.25 -18.36 -10.41
C ASN A 181 2.80 -18.59 -10.85
N ASN A 182 1.83 -17.93 -10.21
CA ASN A 182 0.40 -18.22 -10.40
C ASN A 182 -0.41 -17.01 -10.88
N THR A 183 0.19 -15.83 -11.03
CA THR A 183 -0.49 -14.65 -11.57
C THR A 183 -0.21 -14.47 -13.06
N THR A 184 -1.26 -14.16 -13.83
CA THR A 184 -1.13 -13.62 -15.19
C THR A 184 -1.18 -12.09 -15.20
N ILE A 185 -1.37 -11.45 -14.04
CA ILE A 185 -1.54 -10.01 -13.89
C ILE A 185 -0.21 -9.41 -13.40
N GLU A 186 0.55 -8.82 -14.32
CA GLU A 186 1.93 -8.34 -14.08
C GLU A 186 2.08 -7.46 -12.83
N LYS A 187 1.12 -6.56 -12.56
CA LYS A 187 1.18 -5.67 -11.39
C LYS A 187 1.22 -6.39 -10.04
N PHE A 188 0.73 -7.64 -9.96
CA PHE A 188 0.77 -8.39 -8.70
C PHE A 188 2.17 -8.92 -8.39
N LYS A 189 3.08 -9.02 -9.37
CA LYS A 189 4.46 -9.43 -9.13
C LYS A 189 5.22 -8.44 -8.25
N PRO A 190 5.42 -7.15 -8.62
CA PRO A 190 6.09 -6.20 -7.74
C PRO A 190 5.32 -5.94 -6.45
N LEU A 191 3.98 -5.97 -6.48
CA LEU A 191 3.18 -5.83 -5.27
C LEU A 191 3.46 -6.96 -4.28
N SER A 192 3.53 -8.21 -4.74
CA SER A 192 3.82 -9.36 -3.87
C SER A 192 5.21 -9.31 -3.27
N LEU A 193 6.22 -8.88 -4.05
CA LEU A 193 7.58 -8.68 -3.58
C LEU A 193 7.64 -7.58 -2.51
N LEU A 194 7.01 -6.44 -2.76
CA LEU A 194 6.92 -5.33 -1.80
C LEU A 194 6.28 -5.79 -0.49
N TRP A 195 5.12 -6.43 -0.54
CA TRP A 195 4.43 -6.90 0.66
C TRP A 195 5.18 -8.00 1.41
N ASN A 196 5.93 -8.86 0.70
CA ASN A 196 6.77 -9.87 1.33
C ASN A 196 8.00 -9.25 2.02
N GLY A 197 8.62 -8.25 1.39
CA GLY A 197 9.68 -7.47 2.04
C GLY A 197 9.16 -6.79 3.29
N MET A 198 7.99 -6.15 3.21
CA MET A 198 7.33 -5.52 4.36
C MET A 198 6.99 -6.51 5.48
N LEU A 199 6.63 -7.76 5.15
CA LEU A 199 6.38 -8.81 6.15
C LEU A 199 7.60 -9.04 7.04
N TYR A 200 8.77 -9.26 6.42
CA TYR A 200 10.03 -9.45 7.14
C TYR A 200 10.46 -8.17 7.87
N GLN A 201 10.41 -7.02 7.18
CA GLN A 201 10.73 -5.71 7.78
C GLN A 201 9.88 -5.42 9.01
N THR A 202 8.61 -5.82 9.03
CA THR A 202 7.68 -5.53 10.14
C THR A 202 7.86 -6.51 11.29
N TYR A 203 7.82 -7.81 11.01
CA TYR A 203 7.67 -8.82 12.06
C TYR A 203 8.98 -9.48 12.49
N SER A 204 10.05 -9.38 11.71
CA SER A 204 11.34 -10.00 12.04
C SER A 204 12.26 -9.07 12.82
N THR A 205 13.11 -9.67 13.64
CA THR A 205 14.30 -9.04 14.25
C THR A 205 15.58 -9.81 13.88
N ASP A 206 15.47 -10.87 13.09
CA ASP A 206 16.61 -11.67 12.64
C ASP A 206 17.31 -10.98 11.47
N MET A 207 18.64 -10.89 11.52
CA MET A 207 19.41 -10.15 10.52
C MET A 207 19.33 -10.80 9.12
N ASN A 208 19.19 -12.12 9.02
CA ASN A 208 19.10 -12.79 7.72
C ASN A 208 17.71 -12.58 7.09
N GLU A 209 16.66 -12.59 7.91
CA GLU A 209 15.31 -12.25 7.45
C GLU A 209 15.17 -10.77 7.07
N LEU A 210 15.82 -9.87 7.82
CA LEU A 210 15.89 -8.45 7.45
C LEU A 210 16.69 -8.23 6.16
N GLN A 211 17.79 -8.96 5.97
CA GLN A 211 18.52 -8.95 4.69
C GLN A 211 17.63 -9.48 3.55
N SER A 212 16.85 -10.53 3.80
CA SER A 212 15.89 -11.04 2.82
C SER A 212 14.84 -9.98 2.46
N ALA A 213 14.44 -9.12 3.40
CA ALA A 213 13.57 -7.97 3.12
C ALA A 213 14.24 -6.97 2.17
N VAL A 214 15.51 -6.61 2.45
CA VAL A 214 16.31 -5.73 1.58
C VAL A 214 16.41 -6.30 0.17
N ASP A 215 16.73 -7.58 0.03
CA ASP A 215 16.85 -8.25 -1.27
C ASP A 215 15.52 -8.21 -2.03
N LEU A 216 14.38 -8.40 -1.35
CA LEU A 216 13.05 -8.29 -1.95
C LEU A 216 12.75 -6.87 -2.43
N PHE A 217 13.11 -5.85 -1.65
CA PHE A 217 12.95 -4.46 -2.08
C PHE A 217 13.85 -4.10 -3.25
N ASP A 218 15.10 -4.59 -3.26
CA ASP A 218 16.02 -4.41 -4.38
C ASP A 218 15.49 -5.04 -5.66
N ARG A 219 14.82 -6.19 -5.58
CA ARG A 219 14.12 -6.76 -6.73
C ARG A 219 13.01 -5.86 -7.24
N VAL A 220 12.20 -5.25 -6.35
CA VAL A 220 11.17 -4.29 -6.79
C VAL A 220 11.80 -3.08 -7.49
N ILE A 221 12.85 -2.51 -6.91
CA ILE A 221 13.54 -1.33 -7.45
C ILE A 221 14.20 -1.62 -8.79
N ASN A 222 14.86 -2.78 -8.94
CA ASN A 222 15.66 -3.11 -10.12
C ASN A 222 14.84 -3.76 -11.24
N GLU A 223 13.89 -4.64 -10.91
CA GLU A 223 13.08 -5.35 -11.90
C GLU A 223 11.83 -4.54 -12.31
N TYR A 224 11.34 -3.64 -11.44
CA TYR A 224 10.11 -2.86 -11.66
C TYR A 224 10.29 -1.34 -11.39
N PRO A 225 11.35 -0.69 -11.91
CA PRO A 225 11.73 0.68 -11.56
C PRO A 225 10.70 1.74 -11.94
N SER A 226 9.88 1.48 -12.97
CA SER A 226 8.85 2.42 -13.45
C SER A 226 7.53 2.32 -12.70
N THR A 227 7.42 1.40 -11.73
CA THR A 227 6.20 1.22 -10.93
C THR A 227 6.27 2.07 -9.67
N ARG A 228 5.11 2.53 -9.20
CA ARG A 228 4.98 3.20 -7.89
C ARG A 228 5.60 2.43 -6.73
N PHE A 229 5.62 1.09 -6.85
CA PHE A 229 6.16 0.20 -5.84
C PHE A 229 7.68 0.34 -5.69
N ALA A 230 8.39 0.88 -6.68
CA ALA A 230 9.82 1.18 -6.55
C ALA A 230 10.08 2.27 -5.49
N ASN A 231 9.21 3.30 -5.42
CA ASN A 231 9.28 4.32 -4.37
C ASN A 231 8.95 3.71 -2.99
N ASP A 232 7.87 2.93 -2.91
CA ASP A 232 7.49 2.20 -1.69
C ASP A 232 8.66 1.31 -1.22
N ALA A 233 9.24 0.52 -2.11
CA ALA A 233 10.35 -0.37 -1.82
C ALA A 233 11.62 0.39 -1.40
N THR A 234 11.93 1.54 -2.02
CA THR A 234 13.06 2.38 -1.62
C THR A 234 12.88 2.90 -0.20
N PHE A 235 11.68 3.36 0.14
CA PHE A 235 11.35 3.79 1.50
C PHE A 235 11.48 2.63 2.49
N TYR A 236 10.87 1.49 2.22
CA TYR A 236 10.92 0.35 3.14
C TYR A 236 12.31 -0.29 3.23
N LYS A 237 13.12 -0.24 2.18
CA LYS A 237 14.55 -0.59 2.23
C LYS A 237 15.29 0.31 3.22
N ALA A 238 15.10 1.63 3.15
CA ALA A 238 15.72 2.58 4.07
C ALA A 238 15.32 2.30 5.53
N VAL A 239 14.03 2.07 5.78
CA VAL A 239 13.52 1.70 7.12
C VAL A 239 14.13 0.37 7.60
N THR A 240 14.32 -0.59 6.69
CA THR A 240 14.92 -1.89 7.03
C THR A 240 16.40 -1.77 7.38
N LEU A 241 17.18 -1.04 6.58
CA LEU A 241 18.59 -0.80 6.85
C LEU A 241 18.79 -0.06 8.19
N LYS A 242 17.94 0.92 8.47
CA LYS A 242 17.90 1.58 9.78
C LYS A 242 17.58 0.58 10.90
N LYS A 243 16.57 -0.28 10.72
CA LYS A 243 16.20 -1.34 11.69
C LYS A 243 17.34 -2.33 11.93
N MET A 244 18.15 -2.61 10.91
CA MET A 244 19.35 -3.44 10.99
C MET A 244 20.53 -2.78 11.73
N GLY A 245 20.43 -1.49 12.06
CA GLY A 245 21.51 -0.73 12.71
C GLY A 245 22.66 -0.38 11.77
N MET A 246 22.40 -0.30 10.46
CA MET A 246 23.40 0.12 9.48
C MET A 246 23.78 1.59 9.68
N ALA A 247 24.95 2.01 9.18
CA ALA A 247 25.39 3.40 9.25
C ALA A 247 24.39 4.33 8.55
N GLU A 248 24.21 5.56 9.06
CA GLU A 248 23.21 6.50 8.53
C GLU A 248 23.38 6.80 7.03
N SER A 249 24.63 6.78 6.55
CA SER A 249 24.96 6.95 5.13
C SER A 249 24.30 5.90 4.22
N GLU A 250 23.98 4.71 4.75
CA GLU A 250 23.37 3.61 3.98
C GLU A 250 21.87 3.82 3.71
N TYR A 251 21.18 4.60 4.55
CA TYR A 251 19.73 4.77 4.46
C TYR A 251 19.26 6.22 4.30
N ASN A 252 20.03 7.23 4.72
CA ASN A 252 19.62 8.63 4.60
C ASN A 252 19.45 9.06 3.14
N ASP A 253 20.36 8.64 2.25
CA ASP A 253 20.26 8.95 0.82
C ASP A 253 19.00 8.34 0.20
N LEU A 254 18.62 7.13 0.63
CA LEU A 254 17.39 6.48 0.18
C LEU A 254 16.15 7.26 0.65
N PHE A 255 16.08 7.66 1.93
CA PHE A 255 14.99 8.50 2.44
C PHE A 255 14.89 9.84 1.69
N LEU A 256 16.02 10.49 1.44
CA LEU A 256 16.05 11.77 0.72
C LEU A 256 15.69 11.61 -0.75
N SER A 257 16.04 10.50 -1.40
CA SER A 257 15.65 10.20 -2.79
C SER A 257 14.12 10.08 -2.94
N VAL A 258 13.47 9.43 -1.97
CA VAL A 258 12.01 9.33 -1.90
C VAL A 258 11.38 10.70 -1.64
N LYS A 259 11.93 11.48 -0.69
CA LYS A 259 11.41 12.82 -0.36
C LYS A 259 11.52 13.82 -1.52
N ARG A 260 12.57 13.72 -2.35
CA ARG A 260 12.81 14.61 -3.50
C ARG A 260 11.93 14.29 -4.72
N GLY A 261 11.09 13.25 -4.65
CA GLY A 261 10.18 12.89 -5.74
C GLY A 261 10.89 12.21 -6.91
N GLY A 262 11.88 11.35 -6.64
CA GLY A 262 12.70 10.70 -7.66
C GLY A 262 11.92 9.93 -8.74
N PHE A 263 10.66 9.55 -8.47
CA PHE A 263 9.75 8.96 -9.46
C PHE A 263 8.30 9.42 -9.21
N ALA A 264 7.46 9.28 -10.24
CA ALA A 264 6.14 9.86 -10.49
C ALA A 264 5.04 9.79 -9.38
N ASP A 265 5.33 9.32 -8.17
CA ASP A 265 4.36 9.24 -7.08
C ASP A 265 4.90 9.87 -5.78
N THR A 266 4.21 10.92 -5.32
CA THR A 266 4.48 11.64 -4.06
C THR A 266 3.92 10.92 -2.83
N LEU A 267 3.36 9.72 -3.00
CA LEU A 267 2.69 8.95 -1.97
C LEU A 267 3.39 7.61 -1.73
N ILE A 268 3.48 7.22 -0.46
CA ILE A 268 4.04 5.93 -0.02
C ILE A 268 2.97 5.19 0.80
N PHE A 269 2.85 3.88 0.61
CA PHE A 269 1.94 3.06 1.41
C PHE A 269 2.39 3.09 2.85
N SER A 270 1.50 3.43 3.78
CA SER A 270 1.76 3.38 5.21
C SER A 270 0.92 2.29 5.86
N GLN A 271 1.60 1.32 6.46
CA GLN A 271 0.94 0.22 7.18
C GLN A 271 0.15 0.69 8.40
N VAL A 272 0.60 1.77 9.04
CA VAL A 272 -0.02 2.31 10.26
C VAL A 272 -1.40 2.86 9.97
N VAL A 273 -1.52 3.64 8.88
CA VAL A 273 -2.81 4.20 8.44
C VAL A 273 -3.55 3.28 7.47
N ASN A 274 -2.88 2.24 6.98
CA ASN A 274 -3.39 1.33 5.94
C ASN A 274 -3.83 2.10 4.68
N ASP A 275 -3.05 3.10 4.29
CA ASP A 275 -3.34 3.96 3.15
C ASP A 275 -2.05 4.62 2.62
N TYR A 276 -2.14 5.21 1.44
CA TYR A 276 -1.09 6.01 0.85
C TYR A 276 -1.08 7.41 1.43
N VAL A 277 0.11 7.83 1.89
CA VAL A 277 0.30 9.13 2.53
C VAL A 277 1.46 9.87 1.86
N PRO A 278 1.51 11.21 1.99
CA PRO A 278 2.62 11.99 1.44
C PRO A 278 3.99 11.48 1.91
N ALA A 279 4.87 11.25 0.94
CA ALA A 279 6.20 10.70 1.13
C ALA A 279 7.04 11.55 2.12
N ASN A 280 6.94 12.88 2.01
CA ASN A 280 7.61 13.81 2.92
C ASN A 280 7.24 13.56 4.39
N THR A 281 5.96 13.28 4.66
CA THR A 281 5.44 13.07 6.02
C THR A 281 6.00 11.79 6.63
N LEU A 282 6.14 10.72 5.84
CA LEU A 282 6.75 9.49 6.32
C LEU A 282 8.26 9.62 6.47
N VAL A 283 8.95 10.22 5.50
CA VAL A 283 10.40 10.42 5.57
C VAL A 283 10.77 11.28 6.77
N ASP A 284 10.08 12.40 7.00
CA ASP A 284 10.35 13.27 8.14
C ASP A 284 10.13 12.55 9.47
N ARG A 285 9.10 11.70 9.57
CA ARG A 285 8.88 10.85 10.74
C ARG A 285 10.04 9.89 11.00
N GLU A 286 10.57 9.27 9.95
CA GLU A 286 11.65 8.30 10.09
C GLU A 286 13.01 8.95 10.31
N LEU A 287 13.26 10.17 9.80
CA LEU A 287 14.51 10.89 10.05
C LEU A 287 14.58 11.59 11.43
N LEU A 288 13.42 11.88 12.04
CA LEU A 288 13.35 12.52 13.37
C LEU A 288 13.46 11.52 14.55
N ARG A 289 13.31 10.22 14.29
CA ARG A 289 13.36 9.13 15.29
C ARG A 289 14.73 8.51 15.38
#